data_AF-A0A259K0T9-F1
#
_entry.id   AF-A0A259K0T9-F1
#
_cell.length_a   1.000
_cell.length_b   1.000
_cell.length_c   1.000
_cell.angle_alpha   90.00
_cell.angle_beta   90.00
_cell.angle_gamma   90.00
#
_symmetry.space_group_name_H-M   'P 1'
#
loop_
_entity.id
_entity.type
_entity.pdbx_description
1 polymer ?
#
loop_
_entity_poly.entity_id
_entity_poly.type
_entity_poly.pdbx_seq_one_letter_code
_entity_poly.pdbx_strand_id
1 'polypeptide(L)'
;WRAAGSAPVWDPPLFMRHITMLLMLFAAIAGVAAYVPSHIKAKLKHPLLVAVKIWALAHLLSNGDIASIVLFGSVLAWAVYDRISLKRRGDPLPVAPQGYRGDMLAVAGGLVAYLLLAFVFHPYVVGVPVMG
;
A
#
# COMPACT_ATOMS: atom_id res chain seq x y z
N TRP A 1 -16.41 -14.26 -20.88
CA TRP A 1 -15.25 -13.60 -20.23
C TRP A 1 -15.47 -13.26 -18.76
N ARG A 2 -16.69 -12.91 -18.27
CA ARG A 2 -16.95 -12.68 -16.82
C ARG A 2 -17.11 -13.94 -15.96
N ALA A 3 -17.40 -15.10 -16.55
CA ALA A 3 -17.80 -16.29 -15.79
C ALA A 3 -16.63 -17.16 -15.26
N ALA A 4 -15.42 -17.03 -15.80
CA ALA A 4 -14.29 -17.92 -15.50
C ALA A 4 -13.19 -17.30 -14.63
N GLY A 5 -13.33 -16.04 -14.22
CA GLY A 5 -12.26 -15.29 -13.57
C GLY A 5 -11.14 -14.88 -14.54
N SER A 6 -10.17 -14.12 -14.01
CA SER A 6 -8.94 -13.76 -14.71
C SER A 6 -8.04 -14.98 -14.87
N ALA A 7 -7.32 -15.10 -15.99
CA ALA A 7 -6.46 -16.25 -16.24
C ALA A 7 -5.28 -16.30 -15.25
N PRO A 8 -5.05 -17.44 -14.56
CA PRO A 8 -3.87 -17.60 -13.71
C PRO A 8 -2.60 -17.62 -14.57
N VAL A 9 -1.56 -16.93 -14.10
CA VAL A 9 -0.22 -16.90 -14.70
C VAL A 9 0.75 -17.75 -13.88
N TRP A 10 0.64 -17.66 -12.55
CA TRP A 10 1.40 -18.47 -11.59
C TRP A 10 0.61 -18.65 -10.30
N ASP A 11 1.02 -19.60 -9.45
CA ASP A 11 0.40 -19.87 -8.16
C ASP A 11 1.30 -19.39 -7.00
N PRO A 12 0.93 -18.31 -6.30
CA PRO A 12 1.72 -17.81 -5.18
C PRO A 12 1.77 -18.77 -3.99
N PRO A 13 2.95 -19.02 -3.40
CA PRO A 13 3.06 -19.80 -2.18
C PRO A 13 2.17 -19.21 -1.08
N LEU A 14 1.44 -20.07 -0.35
CA LEU A 14 0.47 -19.65 0.68
C LEU A 14 1.03 -18.67 1.72
N PHE A 15 2.33 -18.79 2.06
CA PHE A 15 2.96 -17.88 3.03
C PHE A 15 3.04 -16.43 2.54
N MET A 16 2.96 -16.17 1.22
CA MET A 16 2.95 -14.81 0.67
C MET A 16 1.78 -13.98 1.17
N ARG A 17 0.62 -14.59 1.46
CA ARG A 17 -0.52 -13.88 2.09
C ARG A 17 -0.11 -13.21 3.40
N HIS A 18 0.74 -13.85 4.21
CA HIS A 18 1.21 -13.30 5.48
C HIS A 18 2.15 -12.11 5.28
N ILE A 19 3.04 -12.21 4.29
CA ILE A 19 3.93 -11.11 3.91
C ILE A 19 3.10 -9.93 3.37
N THR A 20 2.12 -10.20 2.51
CA THR A 20 1.20 -9.18 1.98
C THR A 20 0.44 -8.47 3.08
N MET A 21 -0.10 -9.18 4.07
CA MET A 21 -0.79 -8.59 5.21
C MET A 21 0.14 -7.67 6.02
N LEU A 22 1.36 -8.12 6.31
CA LEU A 22 2.35 -7.30 7.03
C LEU A 22 2.74 -6.04 6.23
N LEU A 23 2.99 -6.18 4.93
CA LEU A 23 3.31 -5.04 4.07
C LEU A 23 2.14 -4.06 3.99
N MET A 24 0.91 -4.56 3.94
CA MET A 24 -0.29 -3.72 3.91
C MET A 24 -0.48 -2.90 5.21
N LEU A 25 -0.07 -3.41 6.37
CA LEU A 25 -0.03 -2.62 7.59
C LEU A 25 0.91 -1.41 7.44
N PHE A 26 2.12 -1.63 6.94
CA PHE A 26 3.06 -0.53 6.67
C PHE A 26 2.55 0.43 5.59
N ALA A 27 1.90 -0.08 4.55
CA ALA A 27 1.28 0.74 3.51
C ALA A 27 0.18 1.64 4.09
N ALA A 28 -0.70 1.10 4.96
CA ALA A 28 -1.77 1.87 5.59
C ALA A 28 -1.22 2.98 6.50
N ILE A 29 -0.23 2.68 7.34
CA ILE A 29 0.44 3.68 8.19
C ILE A 29 1.10 4.76 7.34
N ALA A 30 1.83 4.39 6.28
CA ALA A 30 2.42 5.35 5.35
C ALA A 30 1.35 6.19 4.64
N GLY A 31 0.22 5.60 4.26
CA GLY A 31 -0.90 6.30 3.64
C GLY A 31 -1.47 7.39 4.54
N VAL A 32 -1.76 7.06 5.81
CA VAL A 32 -2.24 8.05 6.78
C VAL A 32 -1.17 9.09 7.11
N ALA A 33 0.09 8.68 7.25
CA ALA A 33 1.20 9.59 7.47
C ALA A 33 1.34 10.66 6.38
N ALA A 34 0.81 10.44 5.16
CA ALA A 34 0.81 11.45 4.11
C ALA A 34 0.03 12.71 4.47
N TYR A 35 -1.01 12.57 5.28
CA TYR A 35 -1.95 13.65 5.61
C TYR A 35 -1.71 14.27 6.98
N VAL A 36 -0.77 13.74 7.77
CA VAL A 36 -0.46 14.22 9.12
C VAL A 36 1.02 14.61 9.22
N PRO A 37 1.37 15.82 9.67
CA PRO A 37 2.76 16.18 9.97
C PRO A 37 3.34 15.22 11.03
N SER A 38 4.39 14.47 10.67
CA SER A 38 4.95 13.38 11.50
C SER A 38 6.42 13.13 11.14
N HIS A 39 7.17 12.47 12.03
CA HIS A 39 8.53 12.01 11.72
C HIS A 39 8.52 10.95 10.63
N ILE A 40 7.51 10.09 10.59
CA ILE A 40 7.27 9.13 9.49
C ILE A 40 7.18 9.88 8.15
N LYS A 41 6.36 10.93 8.06
CA LYS A 41 6.23 11.76 6.85
C LYS A 41 7.57 12.38 6.43
N ALA A 42 8.30 12.97 7.37
CA ALA A 42 9.62 13.56 7.12
C ALA A 42 10.64 12.51 6.62
N LYS A 43 10.65 11.32 7.23
CA LYS A 43 11.57 10.23 6.84
C LYS A 43 11.24 9.64 5.47
N LEU A 44 9.95 9.40 5.19
CA LEU A 44 9.50 8.81 3.93
C LEU A 44 9.56 9.78 2.75
N LYS A 45 9.51 11.09 3.03
CA LYS A 45 9.51 12.23 2.08
C LYS A 45 8.24 12.33 1.24
N HIS A 46 7.85 11.23 0.60
CA HIS A 46 6.62 11.07 -0.16
C HIS A 46 5.85 9.84 0.37
N PRO A 47 5.31 9.91 1.60
CA PRO A 47 4.66 8.78 2.27
C PRO A 47 3.52 8.14 1.47
N LEU A 48 2.70 8.92 0.76
CA LEU A 48 1.63 8.37 -0.09
C LEU A 48 2.21 7.50 -1.22
N LEU A 49 3.27 7.96 -1.88
CA LEU A 49 3.91 7.20 -2.95
C LEU A 49 4.62 5.95 -2.42
N VAL A 50 5.16 6.01 -1.19
CA VAL A 50 5.68 4.83 -0.48
C VAL A 50 4.55 3.84 -0.22
N ALA A 51 3.41 4.29 0.29
CA ALA A 51 2.24 3.45 0.53
C ALA A 51 1.77 2.74 -0.74
N VAL A 52 1.62 3.48 -1.86
CA VAL A 52 1.20 2.93 -3.15
C VAL A 52 2.19 1.87 -3.67
N LYS A 53 3.49 2.11 -3.55
CA LYS A 53 4.50 1.12 -3.97
C LYS A 53 4.44 -0.16 -3.14
N ILE A 54 4.33 -0.02 -1.81
CA ILE A 54 4.22 -1.18 -0.91
C ILE A 54 2.91 -1.93 -1.20
N TRP A 55 1.80 -1.22 -1.36
CA TRP A 55 0.50 -1.80 -1.72
C TRP A 55 0.58 -2.60 -3.01
N ALA A 56 1.09 -2.01 -4.09
CA ALA A 56 1.16 -2.67 -5.38
C ALA A 56 2.08 -3.91 -5.34
N LEU A 57 3.24 -3.79 -4.71
CA LEU A 57 4.15 -4.93 -4.51
C LEU A 57 3.50 -6.04 -3.69
N ALA A 58 2.87 -5.69 -2.57
CA ALA A 58 2.22 -6.66 -1.69
C ALA A 58 1.12 -7.44 -2.42
N HIS A 59 0.35 -6.79 -3.28
CA HIS A 59 -0.66 -7.48 -4.08
C HIS A 59 -0.04 -8.37 -5.16
N LEU A 60 1.05 -7.94 -5.81
CA LEU A 60 1.75 -8.80 -6.78
C LEU A 60 2.33 -10.07 -6.14
N LEU A 61 2.73 -10.01 -4.87
CA LEU A 61 3.27 -11.18 -4.16
C LEU A 61 2.22 -12.27 -3.90
N SER A 62 0.94 -11.91 -3.79
CA SER A 62 -0.15 -12.83 -3.42
C SER A 62 -1.17 -13.09 -4.52
N ASN A 63 -1.11 -12.38 -5.66
CA ASN A 63 -2.08 -12.50 -6.74
C ASN A 63 -1.37 -12.83 -8.07
N GLY A 64 -1.54 -14.08 -8.51
CA GLY A 64 -0.86 -14.63 -9.67
C GLY A 64 -1.65 -14.61 -10.98
N ASP A 65 -2.78 -13.91 -11.06
CA ASP A 65 -3.60 -13.80 -12.27
C ASP A 65 -3.24 -12.56 -13.12
N ILE A 66 -3.58 -12.61 -14.42
CA ILE A 66 -3.15 -11.57 -15.37
C ILE A 66 -3.75 -10.19 -15.09
N ALA A 67 -5.01 -10.12 -14.64
CA ALA A 67 -5.67 -8.85 -14.31
C ALA A 67 -4.98 -8.17 -13.12
N SER A 68 -4.67 -8.91 -12.07
CA SER A 68 -3.90 -8.41 -10.92
C SER A 68 -2.52 -7.95 -11.35
N ILE A 69 -1.79 -8.74 -12.13
CA ILE A 69 -0.45 -8.40 -12.60
C ILE A 69 -0.46 -7.09 -13.38
N VAL A 70 -1.40 -6.93 -14.32
CA VAL A 70 -1.51 -5.70 -15.12
C VAL A 70 -1.85 -4.50 -14.23
N LEU A 71 -2.84 -4.62 -13.35
CA LEU A 71 -3.27 -3.53 -12.48
C LEU A 71 -2.14 -3.08 -11.55
N PHE A 72 -1.65 -3.97 -10.71
CA PHE A 72 -0.66 -3.64 -9.68
C PHE A 72 0.71 -3.36 -10.30
N GLY A 73 1.09 -4.09 -11.35
CA GLY A 73 2.33 -3.85 -12.09
C GLY A 73 2.37 -2.47 -12.75
N SER A 74 1.28 -2.05 -13.40
CA SER A 74 1.20 -0.74 -14.04
C SER A 74 1.25 0.40 -13.01
N VAL A 75 0.50 0.28 -11.91
CA VAL A 75 0.54 1.28 -10.83
C VAL A 75 1.91 1.34 -10.16
N LEU A 76 2.58 0.19 -9.95
CA LEU A 76 3.93 0.15 -9.38
C LEU A 76 4.94 0.83 -10.30
N ALA A 77 4.89 0.53 -11.61
CA ALA A 77 5.77 1.14 -12.61
C ALA A 77 5.60 2.66 -12.64
N TRP A 78 4.34 3.13 -12.66
CA TRP A 78 4.02 4.55 -12.57
C TRP A 78 4.54 5.18 -11.26
N ALA A 79 4.32 4.54 -10.11
CA ALA A 79 4.74 5.08 -8.83
C ALA A 79 6.28 5.18 -8.70
N VAL A 80 7.02 4.26 -9.32
CA VAL A 80 8.49 4.34 -9.42
C VAL A 80 8.90 5.50 -10.32
N TYR A 81 8.28 5.64 -11.50
CA TYR A 81 8.54 6.75 -12.40
C TYR A 81 8.28 8.11 -11.74
N ASP A 82 7.14 8.27 -11.08
CA ASP A 82 6.79 9.52 -10.40
C ASP A 82 7.77 9.84 -9.26
N ARG A 83 8.24 8.82 -8.51
CA ARG A 83 9.25 9.04 -7.47
C ARG A 83 10.57 9.57 -8.03
N ILE A 84 10.97 9.05 -9.19
CA ILE A 84 12.18 9.52 -9.89
C ILE A 84 11.97 10.97 -10.38
N SER A 85 10.80 11.26 -10.94
CA SER A 85 10.43 12.60 -11.40
C SER A 85 10.45 13.63 -10.27
N LEU A 86 9.83 13.35 -9.13
CA LEU A 86 9.84 14.20 -7.93
C LEU A 86 11.27 14.48 -7.44
N LYS A 87 12.12 13.44 -7.38
CA LYS A 87 13.52 13.61 -6.98
C LYS A 87 14.29 14.53 -7.95
N ARG A 88 14.04 14.42 -9.26
CA ARG A 88 14.71 15.24 -10.28
C ARG A 88 14.27 16.70 -10.25
N ARG A 89 12.99 16.98 -9.92
CA ARG A 89 12.45 18.34 -9.84
C ARG A 89 12.87 19.10 -8.58
N GLY A 90 13.35 18.40 -7.54
CA GLY A 90 13.81 19.03 -6.30
C GLY A 90 12.67 19.52 -5.40
N ASP A 91 11.61 18.72 -5.28
CA ASP A 91 10.43 19.06 -4.48
C ASP A 91 10.81 19.32 -2.99
N PRO A 92 10.27 20.37 -2.34
CA PRO A 92 10.54 20.65 -0.94
C PRO A 92 10.19 19.46 -0.05
N LEU A 93 11.14 19.06 0.81
CA LEU A 93 10.95 17.91 1.69
C LEU A 93 10.19 18.29 2.97
N PRO A 94 9.31 17.42 3.48
CA PRO A 94 8.64 17.67 4.75
C PRO A 94 9.65 17.73 5.90
N VAL A 95 9.47 18.72 6.79
CA VAL A 95 10.26 18.87 8.02
C VAL A 95 9.58 18.12 9.16
N ALA A 96 10.37 17.47 10.02
CA ALA A 96 9.85 16.79 11.20
C ALA A 96 9.26 17.79 12.21
N PRO A 97 8.08 17.50 12.80
CA PRO A 97 7.52 18.34 13.85
C PRO A 97 8.32 18.20 15.16
N GLN A 98 8.17 19.16 16.09
CA GLN A 98 8.87 19.12 17.40
C GLN A 98 8.38 18.00 18.36
N GLY A 99 7.38 17.20 17.99
CA GLY A 99 6.86 16.13 18.84
C GLY A 99 6.19 14.98 18.07
N TYR A 100 5.86 13.90 18.78
CA TYR A 100 5.45 12.62 18.19
C TYR A 100 3.94 12.42 18.05
N ARG A 101 3.11 13.42 18.36
CA ARG A 101 1.65 13.32 18.24
C ARG A 101 1.22 12.92 16.82
N GLY A 102 1.90 13.46 15.82
CA GLY A 102 1.64 13.11 14.43
C GLY A 102 1.94 11.66 14.08
N ASP A 103 3.03 11.10 14.62
CA ASP A 103 3.40 9.70 14.45
C ASP A 103 2.37 8.78 15.13
N MET A 104 1.92 9.13 16.33
CA MET A 104 0.85 8.40 17.02
C MET A 104 -0.45 8.39 16.21
N LEU A 105 -0.85 9.54 15.66
CA LEU A 105 -2.02 9.65 14.78
C LEU A 105 -1.86 8.84 13.49
N ALA A 106 -0.67 8.85 12.88
CA ALA A 106 -0.39 8.09 11.68
C ALA A 106 -0.46 6.57 11.93
N VAL A 107 0.10 6.11 13.06
CA VAL A 107 0.05 4.69 13.45
C VAL A 107 -1.37 4.27 13.81
N ALA A 108 -2.07 5.03 14.65
CA ALA A 108 -3.44 4.71 15.06
C ALA A 108 -4.41 4.74 13.87
N GLY A 109 -4.37 5.79 13.05
CA GLY A 109 -5.18 5.88 11.85
C GLY A 109 -4.81 4.80 10.82
N GLY A 110 -3.52 4.48 10.68
CA GLY A 110 -3.04 3.41 9.81
C GLY A 110 -3.55 2.05 10.25
N LEU A 111 -3.58 1.77 11.56
CA LEU A 111 -4.15 0.55 12.11
C LEU A 111 -5.66 0.46 11.86
N VAL A 112 -6.40 1.55 12.07
CA VAL A 112 -7.84 1.61 11.77
C VAL A 112 -8.09 1.37 10.27
N ALA A 113 -7.35 2.05 9.40
CA ALA A 113 -7.45 1.86 7.95
C ALA A 113 -7.12 0.43 7.54
N TYR A 114 -6.07 -0.17 8.11
CA TYR A 114 -5.69 -1.56 7.87
C TYR A 114 -6.81 -2.53 8.25
N LEU A 115 -7.40 -2.38 9.44
CA LEU A 115 -8.51 -3.22 9.90
C LEU A 115 -9.75 -3.05 9.02
N LEU A 116 -10.11 -1.81 8.67
CA LEU A 116 -11.22 -1.55 7.75
C LEU A 116 -10.97 -2.17 6.37
N LEU A 117 -9.76 -2.09 5.84
CA LEU A 117 -9.41 -2.72 4.57
C LEU A 117 -9.54 -4.24 4.67
N ALA A 118 -8.96 -4.85 5.69
CA ALA A 118 -8.89 -6.31 5.84
C ALA A 118 -10.25 -6.95 6.14
N PHE A 119 -11.03 -6.38 7.06
CA PHE A 119 -12.26 -6.96 7.57
C PHE A 119 -13.54 -6.39 6.95
N VAL A 120 -13.46 -5.25 6.26
CA VAL A 120 -14.64 -4.62 5.63
C VAL A 120 -14.50 -4.53 4.11
N PHE A 121 -13.50 -3.80 3.63
CA PHE A 121 -13.37 -3.53 2.19
C PHE A 121 -13.21 -4.81 1.37
N HIS A 122 -12.28 -5.69 1.75
CA HIS A 122 -12.04 -6.91 0.99
C HIS A 122 -13.23 -7.88 0.97
N PRO A 123 -13.83 -8.27 2.11
CA PRO A 123 -14.97 -9.19 2.08
C PRO A 123 -16.23 -8.58 1.43
N TYR A 124 -16.55 -7.30 1.68
CA TYR A 124 -17.82 -6.73 1.22
C TYR A 124 -17.76 -5.96 -0.11
N VAL A 125 -16.60 -5.38 -0.46
CA VAL A 125 -16.44 -4.59 -1.69
C VAL A 125 -15.72 -5.39 -2.77
N VAL A 126 -14.67 -6.12 -2.39
CA VAL A 126 -13.93 -6.98 -3.35
C VAL A 126 -14.59 -8.35 -3.48
N GLY A 127 -15.27 -8.83 -2.43
CA GLY A 127 -15.91 -10.15 -2.40
C GLY A 127 -14.94 -11.29 -2.03
N VAL A 128 -13.74 -10.96 -1.54
CA VAL A 128 -12.71 -11.95 -1.17
C VAL A 128 -12.18 -11.63 0.22
N PRO A 129 -12.46 -12.45 1.25
CA PRO A 129 -11.92 -12.22 2.59
C PRO A 129 -10.40 -12.46 2.63
N VAL A 130 -9.67 -11.56 3.31
CA VAL A 130 -8.20 -11.67 3.53
C VAL A 130 -7.85 -12.13 4.94
N MET A 131 -8.81 -12.14 5.85
CA MET A 131 -8.70 -12.60 7.24
C MET A 131 -9.77 -13.66 7.48
N GLY A 132 -9.42 -14.73 8.19
CA GLY A 132 -10.22 -15.97 8.22
C GLY A 132 -9.65 -16.97 7.23
#